data_AF-A0A3R7HFC6-F1
#
_entry.id   AF-A0A3R7HFC6-F1
#
_cell.length_a   1.000
_cell.length_b   1.000
_cell.length_c   1.000
_cell.angle_alpha   90.00
_cell.angle_beta   90.00
_cell.angle_gamma   90.00
#
_symmetry.space_group_name_H-M   'P 1'
#
loop_
_entity.id
_entity.type
_entity.pdbx_description
1 polymer ?
#
loop_
_entity_poly.entity_id
_entity_poly.type
_entity_poly.pdbx_seq_one_letter_code
_entity_poly.pdbx_strand_id
1 'polypeptide(L)'
;MLTPSDCECGHAHGDEREPDDAEDQGEDQPGTSLAYQLWYPFRLIVLNPLPVLIAFVIANTIFVTLGALLRLLAQLLTLPGLLLGLLLALLFGIRRVASLMAYPGQLKLVIREGEANFARLTKRRLQIFAEAASDLAVVLDPNVSGGSQRLRFLQAHQNFSFALETMMMPVLQSLEIVEKDGNLGTSGKKLLKALREVVKVNSQKLSEPCSKLCSASEKTFEIQRVKLFEDAKPEAAALAKATETPRVKLFGAPEDDYIATLEMLRADMTVRFKGEQVWIPGYQGHQIDAMLMPPATSGRDAVDRPVVMLCNPNGGLYEFHHLQMDWIKFYTSDLDCHVLVYNYRGYGRCKGSPSPELHNLDGLAIVNYLKSERGVKTIAVHGESIGGIVATYLARKSPHAAESGGYDKIRAWTASLLTWGGHVAPEHRNVTSLDPFDRDGIVIVPITVAEMMPYNDDGAN
;
A
#
# COMPACT_ATOMS: atom_id res chain seq x y z
N MET A 1 27.21 38.54 68.90
CA MET A 1 28.03 39.74 69.19
C MET A 1 29.48 39.35 68.99
N LEU A 2 30.19 40.14 68.18
CA LEU A 2 31.64 40.33 68.15
C LEU A 2 32.52 39.19 67.58
N THR A 3 32.95 39.38 66.33
CA THR A 3 34.36 39.21 65.93
C THR A 3 35.16 40.40 66.47
N PRO A 4 36.44 40.24 66.84
CA PRO A 4 37.52 40.56 65.89
C PRO A 4 38.80 39.70 66.11
N SER A 5 39.41 39.20 65.03
CA SER A 5 40.63 39.73 64.38
C SER A 5 41.94 39.10 64.88
N ASP A 6 42.67 38.55 63.92
CA ASP A 6 44.13 38.56 63.80
C ASP A 6 44.97 37.77 64.82
N CYS A 7 45.41 36.58 64.41
CA CYS A 7 46.85 36.32 64.36
C CYS A 7 47.16 35.13 63.43
N GLU A 8 47.69 35.45 62.25
CA GLU A 8 48.42 34.55 61.37
C GLU A 8 49.80 34.27 61.98
N CYS A 9 49.93 33.23 62.81
CA CYS A 9 51.16 32.45 63.01
C CYS A 9 50.93 31.39 64.09
N GLY A 10 50.34 30.26 63.72
CA GLY A 10 50.19 29.11 64.62
C GLY A 10 51.50 28.33 64.80
N HIS A 11 52.50 28.90 65.47
CA HIS A 11 53.59 28.14 66.08
C HIS A 11 53.75 28.53 67.55
N ALA A 12 53.48 27.56 68.42
CA ALA A 12 53.67 27.55 69.87
C ALA A 12 53.14 26.19 70.37
N HIS A 13 53.75 25.39 71.24
CA HIS A 13 55.00 25.37 71.98
C HIS A 13 55.26 23.90 72.34
N GLY A 14 56.51 23.43 72.28
CA GLY A 14 56.91 22.16 72.89
C GLY A 14 57.80 22.45 74.09
N ASP A 15 57.33 22.07 75.29
CA ASP A 15 58.07 22.15 76.55
C ASP A 15 58.99 20.91 76.72
N GLU A 16 60.28 21.21 76.88
CA GLU A 16 61.32 20.57 77.70
C GLU A 16 61.01 19.26 78.47
N ARG A 17 61.73 18.15 78.19
CA ARG A 17 62.99 17.71 78.88
C ARG A 17 63.37 16.23 78.61
N GLU A 18 64.66 16.11 78.28
CA GLU A 18 65.63 15.01 78.04
C GLU A 18 65.91 14.03 79.22
N PRO A 19 66.88 13.06 79.17
CA PRO A 19 67.60 12.40 78.04
C PRO A 19 67.78 10.86 78.19
N ASP A 20 68.29 10.18 77.15
CA ASP A 20 69.57 9.42 77.15
C ASP A 20 69.62 8.35 76.04
N ASP A 21 70.65 8.51 75.18
CA ASP A 21 71.42 7.52 74.42
C ASP A 21 70.75 6.56 73.39
N ALA A 22 70.93 6.96 72.12
CA ALA A 22 71.49 6.13 71.03
C ALA A 22 70.74 4.85 70.59
N GLU A 23 69.67 5.02 69.82
CA GLU A 23 69.31 4.15 68.68
C GLU A 23 68.74 5.01 67.54
N ASP A 24 69.52 5.25 66.48
CA ASP A 24 69.06 5.92 65.26
C ASP A 24 68.32 4.90 64.37
N GLN A 25 67.07 4.61 64.74
CA GLN A 25 66.08 3.99 63.86
C GLN A 25 65.41 5.09 63.03
N GLY A 26 66.08 5.52 61.96
CA GLY A 26 65.47 6.34 60.93
C GLY A 26 64.36 5.57 60.21
N GLU A 27 63.12 5.80 60.60
CA GLU A 27 61.95 5.49 59.77
C GLU A 27 62.03 6.29 58.46
N ASP A 28 62.53 5.67 57.39
CA ASP A 28 62.33 6.17 56.03
C ASP A 28 60.83 6.10 55.69
N GLN A 29 60.11 7.20 55.94
CA GLN A 29 58.84 7.44 55.25
C GLN A 29 59.12 7.38 53.74
N PRO A 30 58.44 6.53 52.96
CA PRO A 30 58.70 6.44 51.53
C PRO A 30 58.41 7.80 50.90
N GLY A 31 59.47 8.46 50.43
CA GLY A 31 59.38 9.77 49.82
C GLY A 31 58.26 9.78 48.80
N THR A 32 57.25 10.64 49.01
CA THR A 32 56.15 10.78 48.05
C THR A 32 56.76 11.01 46.67
N SER A 33 56.46 10.14 45.71
CA SER A 33 57.10 10.22 44.39
C SER A 33 56.91 11.62 43.82
N LEU A 34 57.90 12.11 43.04
CA LEU A 34 57.86 13.44 42.40
C LEU A 34 56.53 13.72 41.67
N ALA A 35 55.82 12.69 41.22
CA ALA A 35 54.49 12.79 40.62
C ALA A 35 53.43 13.43 41.56
N TYR A 36 53.54 13.26 42.87
CA TYR A 36 52.60 13.81 43.87
C TYR A 36 52.79 15.31 44.12
N GLN A 37 53.97 15.84 43.81
CA GLN A 37 54.32 17.26 43.94
C GLN A 37 53.86 18.11 42.75
N LEU A 38 53.39 17.47 41.66
CA LEU A 38 52.88 18.15 40.49
C LEU A 38 51.54 18.84 40.78
N TRP A 39 51.32 19.98 40.12
CA TRP A 39 50.01 20.63 40.10
C TRP A 39 48.94 19.65 39.62
N TYR A 40 47.76 19.72 40.25
CA TYR A 40 46.70 18.71 40.17
C TYR A 40 46.43 18.11 38.76
N PRO A 41 46.28 18.88 37.66
CA PRO A 41 46.02 18.28 36.35
C PRO A 41 47.18 17.43 35.82
N PHE A 42 48.44 17.84 36.04
CA PHE A 42 49.60 17.05 35.64
C PHE A 42 49.79 15.82 36.53
N ARG A 43 49.50 15.96 37.82
CA ARG A 43 49.48 14.84 38.77
C ARG A 43 48.45 13.78 38.37
N LEU A 44 47.27 14.19 37.94
CA LEU A 44 46.20 13.27 37.52
C LEU A 44 46.61 12.47 36.26
N ILE A 45 47.33 13.11 35.34
CA ILE A 45 47.86 12.48 34.13
C ILE A 45 48.95 11.46 34.47
N VAL A 46 49.92 11.85 35.30
CA VAL A 46 51.08 10.99 35.63
C VAL A 46 50.69 9.80 36.50
N LEU A 47 49.73 9.97 37.41
CA LEU A 47 49.29 8.90 38.33
C LEU A 47 48.28 7.92 37.70
N ASN A 48 47.68 8.25 36.56
CA ASN A 48 46.69 7.41 35.87
C ASN A 48 47.10 7.12 34.42
N PRO A 49 48.20 6.36 34.20
CA PRO A 49 48.76 6.18 32.87
C PRO A 49 47.82 5.43 31.91
N LEU A 50 47.02 4.48 32.42
CA LEU A 50 46.11 3.68 31.59
C LEU A 50 44.91 4.52 31.05
N PRO A 51 44.17 5.28 31.88
CA PRO A 51 43.14 6.21 31.38
C PRO A 51 43.69 7.27 30.42
N VAL A 52 44.89 7.79 30.67
CA VAL A 52 45.54 8.77 29.79
C VAL A 52 45.89 8.14 28.44
N LEU A 53 46.43 6.93 28.43
CA LEU A 53 46.71 6.20 27.19
C LEU A 53 45.42 5.95 26.39
N ILE A 54 44.33 5.55 27.05
CA ILE A 54 43.03 5.36 26.39
C ILE A 54 42.53 6.68 25.79
N ALA A 55 42.56 7.78 26.55
CA ALA A 55 42.16 9.08 26.06
C ALA A 55 43.01 9.55 24.87
N PHE A 56 44.33 9.32 24.92
CA PHE A 56 45.25 9.63 23.84
C PHE A 56 44.95 8.81 22.57
N VAL A 57 44.74 7.50 22.71
CA VAL A 57 44.39 6.61 21.58
C VAL A 57 43.07 7.03 20.96
N ILE A 58 42.05 7.36 21.76
CA ILE A 58 40.76 7.86 21.27
C ILE A 58 40.94 9.18 20.52
N ALA A 59 41.62 10.15 21.12
CA ALA A 59 41.84 11.46 20.50
C ALA A 59 42.64 11.35 19.19
N ASN A 60 43.67 10.50 19.16
CA ASN A 60 44.47 10.28 17.97
C ASN A 60 43.68 9.54 16.88
N THR A 61 42.87 8.56 17.25
CA THR A 61 41.97 7.87 16.31
C THR A 61 40.98 8.86 15.69
N ILE A 62 40.37 9.74 16.48
CA ILE A 62 39.50 10.82 16.00
C ILE A 62 40.27 11.77 15.06
N PHE A 63 41.47 12.19 15.45
CA PHE A 63 42.28 13.10 14.64
C PHE A 63 42.68 12.49 13.29
N VAL A 64 43.13 11.23 13.28
CA VAL A 64 43.53 10.51 12.06
C VAL A 64 42.33 10.26 11.15
N THR A 65 41.19 9.84 11.71
CA THR A 65 39.96 9.62 10.92
C THR A 65 39.43 10.92 10.32
N LEU A 66 39.41 12.01 11.09
CA LEU A 66 39.02 13.34 10.61
C LEU A 66 39.98 13.84 9.53
N GLY A 67 41.30 13.69 9.74
CA GLY A 67 42.32 14.07 8.77
C GLY A 67 42.23 13.25 7.47
N ALA A 68 41.96 11.95 7.56
CA ALA A 68 41.74 11.10 6.39
C ALA A 68 40.49 11.51 5.60
N LEU A 69 39.39 11.84 6.30
CA LEU A 69 38.15 12.31 5.69
C LEU A 69 38.33 13.67 5.00
N LEU A 70 39.04 14.61 5.64
CA LEU A 70 39.41 15.90 5.05
C LEU A 70 40.34 15.74 3.83
N ARG A 71 41.28 14.79 3.88
CA ARG A 71 42.15 14.47 2.74
C ARG A 71 41.37 13.87 1.56
N LEU A 72 40.41 13.00 1.84
CA LEU A 72 39.52 12.42 0.83
C LEU A 72 38.64 13.52 0.18
N LEU A 73 38.09 14.42 0.99
CA LEU A 73 37.36 15.61 0.50
C LEU A 73 38.27 16.51 -0.36
N ALA A 74 39.51 16.77 0.06
CA ALA A 74 40.46 17.56 -0.71
C ALA A 74 40.82 16.92 -2.05
N GLN A 75 40.94 15.58 -2.11
CA GLN A 75 41.15 14.85 -3.36
C GLN A 75 39.93 14.92 -4.29
N LEU A 76 38.71 14.88 -3.74
CA LEU A 76 37.47 15.09 -4.47
C LEU A 76 37.31 16.53 -4.99
N LEU A 77 37.88 17.53 -4.31
CA LEU A 77 37.90 18.93 -4.73
C LEU A 77 38.96 19.26 -5.81
N THR A 78 39.75 18.29 -6.26
CA THR A 78 40.63 18.48 -7.43
C THR A 78 39.80 18.47 -8.72
N LEU A 79 40.28 19.13 -9.79
CA LEU A 79 39.56 19.15 -11.07
C LEU A 79 39.19 17.74 -11.58
N PRO A 80 40.08 16.72 -11.54
CA PRO A 80 39.72 15.34 -11.88
C PRO A 80 38.68 14.73 -10.93
N GLY A 81 38.79 14.99 -9.63
CA GLY A 81 37.84 14.53 -8.61
C GLY A 81 36.44 15.12 -8.81
N LEU A 82 36.36 16.41 -9.15
CA LEU A 82 35.11 17.11 -9.43
C LEU A 82 34.47 16.64 -10.74
N LEU A 83 35.27 16.37 -11.78
CA LEU A 83 34.80 15.77 -13.03
C LEU A 83 34.26 14.35 -12.81
N LEU A 84 34.95 13.53 -12.01
CA LEU A 84 34.47 12.19 -11.64
C LEU A 84 33.17 12.28 -10.81
N GLY A 85 33.12 13.19 -9.85
CA GLY A 85 31.91 13.46 -9.05
C GLY A 85 30.73 13.89 -9.92
N LEU A 86 30.95 14.79 -10.87
CA LEU A 86 29.94 15.23 -11.84
C LEU A 86 29.47 14.06 -12.72
N LEU A 87 30.39 13.24 -13.23
CA LEU A 87 30.05 12.07 -14.04
C LEU A 87 29.21 11.06 -13.26
N LEU A 88 29.61 10.75 -12.02
CA LEU A 88 28.85 9.85 -11.15
C LEU A 88 27.48 10.45 -10.82
N ALA A 89 27.41 11.73 -10.48
CA ALA A 89 26.15 12.42 -10.21
C ALA A 89 25.22 12.40 -11.44
N LEU A 90 25.77 12.61 -12.65
CA LEU A 90 25.02 12.51 -13.89
C LEU A 90 24.52 11.08 -14.12
N LEU A 91 25.36 10.06 -13.92
CA LEU A 91 24.96 8.65 -14.05
C LEU A 91 23.88 8.26 -13.04
N PHE A 92 24.00 8.68 -11.77
CA PHE A 92 22.97 8.44 -10.75
C PHE A 92 21.69 9.22 -11.05
N GLY A 93 21.80 10.46 -11.54
CA GLY A 93 20.68 11.27 -11.98
C GLY A 93 19.90 10.62 -13.12
N ILE A 94 20.60 10.20 -14.18
CA ILE A 94 20.01 9.47 -15.32
C ILE A 94 19.35 8.18 -14.86
N ARG A 95 20.02 7.37 -14.02
CA ARG A 95 19.42 6.15 -13.47
C ARG A 95 18.18 6.44 -12.64
N ARG A 96 18.19 7.51 -11.83
CA ARG A 96 17.04 7.89 -11.02
C ARG A 96 15.86 8.32 -11.89
N VAL A 97 16.11 9.17 -12.89
CA VAL A 97 15.08 9.61 -13.85
C VAL A 97 14.51 8.41 -14.62
N ALA A 98 15.37 7.53 -15.15
CA ALA A 98 14.94 6.31 -15.84
C ALA A 98 14.09 5.41 -14.94
N SER A 99 14.49 5.23 -13.66
CA SER A 99 13.70 4.49 -12.67
C SER A 99 12.34 5.13 -12.42
N LEU A 100 12.26 6.46 -12.29
CA LEU A 100 10.99 7.17 -12.11
C LEU A 100 10.07 7.05 -13.33
N MET A 101 10.62 7.05 -14.55
CA MET A 101 9.85 6.91 -15.79
C MET A 101 9.38 5.47 -16.03
N ALA A 102 10.25 4.49 -15.79
CA ALA A 102 9.94 3.07 -15.93
C ALA A 102 9.10 2.51 -14.78
N TYR A 103 9.04 3.23 -13.64
CA TYR A 103 8.28 2.83 -12.47
C TYR A 103 7.68 4.05 -11.74
N PRO A 104 6.72 4.79 -12.34
CA PRO A 104 6.14 6.00 -11.81
C PRO A 104 5.14 5.72 -10.68
N GLY A 105 4.74 4.46 -10.43
CA GLY A 105 3.90 4.09 -9.28
C GLY A 105 4.54 4.38 -7.92
N GLN A 106 5.85 4.64 -7.88
CA GLN A 106 6.55 5.15 -6.69
C GLN A 106 6.28 6.65 -6.43
N LEU A 107 5.72 7.38 -7.40
CA LEU A 107 5.47 8.81 -7.31
C LEU A 107 4.13 9.08 -6.62
N LYS A 108 4.15 9.97 -5.63
CA LYS A 108 2.93 10.46 -4.99
C LYS A 108 1.94 11.05 -5.98
N LEU A 109 2.40 11.62 -7.10
CA LEU A 109 1.55 12.18 -8.15
C LEU A 109 0.64 11.09 -8.76
N VAL A 110 1.20 9.94 -9.11
CA VAL A 110 0.45 8.81 -9.69
C VAL A 110 -0.54 8.24 -8.68
N ILE A 111 -0.12 8.11 -7.42
CA ILE A 111 -1.00 7.64 -6.35
C ILE A 111 -2.19 8.59 -6.18
N ARG A 112 -1.93 9.90 -6.08
CA ARG A 112 -2.99 10.92 -5.93
C ARG A 112 -3.94 10.96 -7.11
N GLU A 113 -3.45 10.72 -8.33
CA GLU A 113 -4.32 10.65 -9.51
C GLU A 113 -5.25 9.42 -9.46
N GLY A 114 -4.71 8.25 -9.08
CA GLY A 114 -5.50 7.05 -8.87
C GLY A 114 -6.55 7.21 -7.76
N GLU A 115 -6.16 7.81 -6.62
CA GLU A 115 -7.07 8.17 -5.52
C GLU A 115 -8.15 9.15 -5.98
N ALA A 116 -7.82 10.16 -6.78
CA ALA A 116 -8.80 11.11 -7.33
C ALA A 116 -9.78 10.45 -8.31
N ASN A 117 -9.32 9.47 -9.10
CA ASN A 117 -10.18 8.68 -9.98
C ASN A 117 -11.13 7.79 -9.17
N PHE A 118 -10.62 7.12 -8.15
CA PHE A 118 -11.43 6.33 -7.22
C PHE A 118 -12.46 7.19 -6.46
N ALA A 119 -12.08 8.41 -6.06
CA ALA A 119 -12.99 9.37 -5.44
C ALA A 119 -14.16 9.73 -6.35
N ARG A 120 -13.87 10.00 -7.64
CA ARG A 120 -14.89 10.30 -8.67
C ARG A 120 -15.82 9.11 -8.87
N LEU A 121 -15.28 7.89 -8.95
CA LEU A 121 -16.08 6.67 -9.10
C LEU A 121 -16.99 6.43 -7.88
N THR A 122 -16.44 6.55 -6.67
CA THR A 122 -17.19 6.39 -5.42
C THR A 122 -18.29 7.44 -5.30
N LYS A 123 -17.99 8.70 -5.63
CA LYS A 123 -18.99 9.77 -5.71
C LYS A 123 -20.10 9.42 -6.70
N ARG A 124 -19.77 8.94 -7.90
CA ARG A 124 -20.76 8.58 -8.93
C ARG A 124 -21.65 7.43 -8.46
N ARG A 125 -21.08 6.39 -7.85
CA ARG A 125 -21.81 5.26 -7.24
C ARG A 125 -22.81 5.72 -6.19
N LEU A 126 -22.37 6.57 -5.25
CA LEU A 126 -23.23 7.10 -4.19
C LEU A 126 -24.29 8.06 -4.73
N GLN A 127 -23.99 8.81 -5.79
CA GLN A 127 -24.97 9.68 -6.44
C GLN A 127 -26.07 8.87 -7.14
N ILE A 128 -25.73 7.81 -7.88
CA ILE A 128 -26.72 6.92 -8.50
C ILE A 128 -27.61 6.28 -7.42
N PHE A 129 -27.03 5.86 -6.30
CA PHE A 129 -27.79 5.38 -5.16
C PHE A 129 -28.75 6.44 -4.59
N ALA A 130 -28.27 7.68 -4.41
CA ALA A 130 -29.10 8.77 -3.90
C ALA A 130 -30.25 9.14 -4.85
N GLU A 131 -30.01 9.13 -6.17
CA GLU A 131 -31.03 9.32 -7.20
C GLU A 131 -32.10 8.21 -7.12
N ALA A 132 -31.69 6.93 -7.08
CA ALA A 132 -32.61 5.81 -6.95
C ALA A 132 -33.42 5.82 -5.64
N ALA A 133 -32.80 6.24 -4.53
CA ALA A 133 -33.47 6.40 -3.24
C ALA A 133 -34.50 7.54 -3.26
N SER A 134 -34.16 8.66 -3.92
CA SER A 134 -35.08 9.79 -4.11
C SER A 134 -36.29 9.38 -4.97
N ASP A 135 -36.06 8.66 -6.07
CA ASP A 135 -37.13 8.18 -6.94
C ASP A 135 -38.08 7.24 -6.19
N LEU A 136 -37.54 6.31 -5.39
CA LEU A 136 -38.35 5.44 -4.55
C LEU A 136 -39.16 6.25 -3.52
N ALA A 137 -38.55 7.24 -2.87
CA ALA A 137 -39.24 8.10 -1.90
C ALA A 137 -40.41 8.87 -2.53
N VAL A 138 -40.24 9.38 -3.76
CA VAL A 138 -41.31 10.09 -4.50
C VAL A 138 -42.48 9.15 -4.81
N VAL A 139 -42.21 7.90 -5.21
CA VAL A 139 -43.28 6.93 -5.52
C VAL A 139 -43.99 6.44 -4.26
N LEU A 140 -43.29 6.40 -3.12
CA LEU A 140 -43.86 6.04 -1.83
C LEU A 140 -44.67 7.17 -1.18
N ASP A 141 -44.49 8.44 -1.59
CA ASP A 141 -45.20 9.59 -0.99
C ASP A 141 -46.72 9.48 -1.20
N PRO A 142 -47.53 9.34 -0.12
CA PRO A 142 -48.98 9.21 -0.23
C PRO A 142 -49.66 10.44 -0.85
N ASN A 143 -49.02 11.61 -0.82
CA ASN A 143 -49.59 12.86 -1.34
C ASN A 143 -49.46 12.99 -2.88
N VAL A 144 -48.64 12.17 -3.54
CA VAL A 144 -48.45 12.19 -4.99
C VAL A 144 -49.43 11.22 -5.66
N SER A 145 -50.37 11.75 -6.44
CA SER A 145 -51.39 10.98 -7.17
C SER A 145 -51.15 11.02 -8.68
N GLY A 146 -51.16 9.87 -9.35
CA GLY A 146 -50.89 9.74 -10.79
C GLY A 146 -51.21 8.33 -11.29
N GLY A 147 -51.43 8.13 -12.60
CA GLY A 147 -51.77 6.82 -13.18
C GLY A 147 -50.59 5.84 -13.28
N SER A 148 -50.89 4.53 -13.19
CA SER A 148 -49.96 3.37 -13.20
C SER A 148 -48.79 3.45 -12.19
N GLN A 149 -49.11 3.70 -10.92
CA GLN A 149 -48.12 3.80 -9.83
C GLN A 149 -47.42 2.47 -9.50
N ARG A 150 -48.08 1.33 -9.68
CA ARG A 150 -47.49 0.02 -9.36
C ARG A 150 -46.26 -0.28 -10.20
N LEU A 151 -46.32 -0.05 -11.51
CA LEU A 151 -45.20 -0.31 -12.41
C LEU A 151 -44.00 0.61 -12.09
N ARG A 152 -44.27 1.89 -11.86
CA ARG A 152 -43.26 2.87 -11.44
C ARG A 152 -42.62 2.49 -10.11
N PHE A 153 -43.42 2.02 -9.15
CA PHE A 153 -42.92 1.52 -7.88
C PHE A 153 -41.99 0.32 -8.06
N LEU A 154 -42.40 -0.70 -8.83
CA LEU A 154 -41.58 -1.89 -9.06
C LEU A 154 -40.23 -1.52 -9.67
N GLN A 155 -40.23 -0.63 -10.66
CA GLN A 155 -39.01 -0.15 -11.29
C GLN A 155 -38.13 0.64 -10.30
N ALA A 156 -38.71 1.60 -9.56
CA ALA A 156 -37.98 2.39 -8.57
C ALA A 156 -37.41 1.52 -7.44
N HIS A 157 -38.18 0.55 -6.95
CA HIS A 157 -37.75 -0.39 -5.90
C HIS A 157 -36.63 -1.31 -6.39
N GLN A 158 -36.71 -1.81 -7.63
CA GLN A 158 -35.64 -2.60 -8.24
C GLN A 158 -34.35 -1.78 -8.38
N ASN A 159 -34.45 -0.55 -8.90
CA ASN A 159 -33.31 0.35 -9.03
C ASN A 159 -32.68 0.68 -7.68
N PHE A 160 -33.49 0.99 -6.66
CA PHE A 160 -33.03 1.23 -5.30
C PHE A 160 -32.33 0.01 -4.71
N SER A 161 -32.95 -1.18 -4.81
CA SER A 161 -32.38 -2.42 -4.27
C SER A 161 -31.04 -2.75 -4.93
N PHE A 162 -30.97 -2.65 -6.26
CA PHE A 162 -29.74 -2.86 -7.00
C PHE A 162 -28.66 -1.84 -6.61
N ALA A 163 -29.00 -0.55 -6.52
CA ALA A 163 -28.03 0.48 -6.15
C ALA A 163 -27.56 0.35 -4.69
N LEU A 164 -28.46 -0.03 -3.77
CA LEU A 164 -28.13 -0.31 -2.39
C LEU A 164 -27.10 -1.45 -2.31
N GLU A 165 -27.39 -2.59 -2.92
CA GLU A 165 -26.54 -3.79 -2.84
C GLU A 165 -25.21 -3.66 -3.59
N THR A 166 -25.21 -3.07 -4.78
CA THR A 166 -24.02 -3.10 -5.66
C THR A 166 -23.15 -1.84 -5.57
N MET A 167 -23.73 -0.71 -5.15
CA MET A 167 -23.04 0.59 -5.12
C MET A 167 -22.79 1.06 -3.70
N MET A 168 -23.82 1.12 -2.85
CA MET A 168 -23.71 1.67 -1.50
C MET A 168 -23.08 0.69 -0.52
N MET A 169 -23.57 -0.56 -0.47
CA MET A 169 -23.14 -1.56 0.52
C MET A 169 -21.63 -1.85 0.46
N PRO A 170 -21.01 -2.01 -0.73
CA PRO A 170 -19.57 -2.23 -0.78
C PRO A 170 -18.77 -1.02 -0.26
N VAL A 171 -19.25 0.20 -0.50
CA VAL A 171 -18.60 1.42 0.03
C VAL A 171 -18.72 1.47 1.55
N LEU A 172 -19.89 1.15 2.12
CA LEU A 172 -20.06 1.06 3.57
C LEU A 172 -19.12 0.02 4.17
N GLN A 173 -19.13 -1.21 3.66
CA GLN A 173 -18.29 -2.30 4.18
C GLN A 173 -16.78 -1.96 4.08
N SER A 174 -16.39 -1.28 3.01
CA SER A 174 -15.00 -0.84 2.84
C SER A 174 -14.60 0.23 3.86
N LEU A 175 -15.50 1.19 4.14
CA LEU A 175 -15.29 2.18 5.20
C LEU A 175 -15.20 1.52 6.59
N GLU A 176 -15.97 0.46 6.84
CA GLU A 176 -15.93 -0.29 8.11
C GLU A 176 -14.61 -1.03 8.30
N ILE A 177 -14.03 -1.58 7.22
CA ILE A 177 -12.69 -2.18 7.26
C ILE A 177 -11.65 -1.11 7.62
N VAL A 178 -11.69 0.04 6.95
CA VAL A 178 -10.73 1.14 7.22
C VAL A 178 -10.93 1.74 8.62
N GLU A 179 -12.18 1.80 9.12
CA GLU A 179 -12.48 2.20 10.50
C GLU A 179 -11.85 1.24 11.52
N LYS A 180 -11.99 -0.07 11.27
CA LYS A 180 -11.43 -1.11 12.14
C LYS A 180 -9.91 -1.04 12.22
N ASP A 181 -9.26 -0.69 11.11
CA ASP A 181 -7.80 -0.53 11.04
C ASP A 181 -7.31 0.79 11.68
N GLY A 182 -8.23 1.67 12.11
CA GLY A 182 -7.90 2.92 12.81
C GLY A 182 -7.51 4.08 11.89
N ASN A 183 -7.55 3.89 10.57
CA ASN A 183 -7.08 4.87 9.59
C ASN A 183 -8.19 5.72 8.97
N LEU A 184 -9.44 5.56 9.44
CA LEU A 184 -10.56 6.35 8.93
C LEU A 184 -10.55 7.78 9.47
N GLY A 185 -10.36 8.74 8.57
CA GLY A 185 -10.42 10.16 8.84
C GLY A 185 -11.82 10.69 9.22
N THR A 186 -11.92 11.97 9.54
CA THR A 186 -13.15 12.59 10.07
C THR A 186 -14.28 12.60 9.03
N SER A 187 -13.95 12.90 7.79
CA SER A 187 -14.88 12.91 6.65
C SER A 187 -15.36 11.50 6.34
N GLY A 188 -14.47 10.51 6.42
CA GLY A 188 -14.80 9.10 6.30
C GLY A 188 -15.79 8.64 7.38
N LYS A 189 -15.55 9.00 8.65
CA LYS A 189 -16.46 8.71 9.78
C LYS A 189 -17.85 9.33 9.60
N LYS A 190 -17.93 10.56 9.10
CA LYS A 190 -19.21 11.23 8.77
C LYS A 190 -19.97 10.47 7.68
N LEU A 191 -19.28 10.10 6.60
CA LEU A 191 -19.90 9.33 5.52
C LEU A 191 -20.38 7.96 6.01
N LEU A 192 -19.54 7.23 6.76
CA LEU A 192 -19.88 5.93 7.31
C LEU A 192 -21.12 6.00 8.22
N LYS A 193 -21.20 7.01 9.09
CA LYS A 193 -22.39 7.25 9.91
C LYS A 193 -23.65 7.45 9.05
N ALA A 194 -23.57 8.27 8.00
CA ALA A 194 -24.69 8.51 7.10
C ALA A 194 -25.15 7.22 6.39
N LEU A 195 -24.21 6.41 5.88
CA LEU A 195 -24.54 5.13 5.24
C LEU A 195 -25.13 4.11 6.21
N ARG A 196 -24.67 4.05 7.46
CA ARG A 196 -25.27 3.21 8.52
C ARG A 196 -26.71 3.60 8.82
N GLU A 197 -27.01 4.90 8.89
CA GLU A 197 -28.39 5.37 9.07
C GLU A 197 -29.28 4.98 7.89
N VAL A 198 -28.77 5.04 6.66
CA VAL A 198 -29.51 4.57 5.47
C VAL A 198 -29.84 3.08 5.58
N VAL A 199 -28.88 2.23 5.96
CA VAL A 199 -29.12 0.78 6.16
C VAL A 199 -30.14 0.54 7.28
N LYS A 200 -30.08 1.31 8.36
CA LYS A 200 -31.04 1.26 9.46
C LYS A 200 -32.45 1.64 9.01
N VAL A 201 -32.61 2.74 8.28
CA VAL A 201 -33.90 3.15 7.71
C VAL A 201 -34.43 2.10 6.75
N ASN A 202 -33.58 1.53 5.90
CA ASN A 202 -34.00 0.49 4.97
C ASN A 202 -34.51 -0.76 5.70
N SER A 203 -33.73 -1.29 6.64
CA SER A 203 -34.11 -2.49 7.41
C SER A 203 -35.35 -2.28 8.27
N GLN A 204 -35.49 -1.13 8.94
CA GLN A 204 -36.59 -0.88 9.88
C GLN A 204 -37.88 -0.36 9.24
N LYS A 205 -37.78 0.44 8.17
CA LYS A 205 -38.92 1.20 7.63
C LYS A 205 -39.28 0.91 6.17
N LEU A 206 -38.35 0.42 5.36
CA LEU A 206 -38.59 0.25 3.91
C LEU A 206 -38.72 -1.20 3.48
N SER A 207 -37.86 -2.10 3.97
CA SER A 207 -37.73 -3.46 3.44
C SER A 207 -39.03 -4.28 3.49
N GLU A 208 -39.65 -4.39 4.67
CA GLU A 208 -40.90 -5.15 4.84
C GLU A 208 -42.10 -4.49 4.12
N PRO A 209 -42.36 -3.17 4.25
CA PRO A 209 -43.42 -2.50 3.49
C PRO A 209 -43.26 -2.61 1.98
N CYS A 210 -42.07 -2.40 1.44
CA CYS A 210 -41.81 -2.52 0.00
C CYS A 210 -42.01 -3.96 -0.51
N SER A 211 -41.63 -4.97 0.28
CA SER A 211 -41.89 -6.38 -0.05
C SER A 211 -43.38 -6.70 -0.13
N LYS A 212 -44.19 -6.18 0.82
CA LYS A 212 -45.65 -6.29 0.77
C LYS A 212 -46.24 -5.62 -0.47
N LEU A 213 -45.75 -4.43 -0.82
CA LEU A 213 -46.19 -3.71 -2.03
C LEU A 213 -45.82 -4.42 -3.34
N CYS A 214 -44.67 -5.10 -3.40
CA CYS A 214 -44.30 -5.92 -4.56
C CYS A 214 -45.33 -7.04 -4.82
N SER A 215 -45.86 -7.62 -3.74
CA SER A 215 -46.87 -8.70 -3.77
C SER A 215 -48.30 -8.20 -4.00
N ALA A 216 -48.54 -6.90 -3.97
CA ALA A 216 -49.87 -6.32 -4.12
C ALA A 216 -50.38 -6.43 -5.57
N SER A 217 -51.68 -6.70 -5.73
CA SER A 217 -52.35 -6.57 -7.04
C SER A 217 -52.50 -5.11 -7.45
N GLU A 218 -52.68 -4.84 -8.74
CA GLU A 218 -52.89 -3.47 -9.24
C GLU A 218 -54.08 -2.75 -8.58
N LYS A 219 -55.15 -3.50 -8.24
CA LYS A 219 -56.35 -2.95 -7.58
C LYS A 219 -56.12 -2.61 -6.10
N THR A 220 -55.22 -3.32 -5.43
CA THR A 220 -54.98 -3.18 -3.98
C THR A 220 -53.75 -2.34 -3.66
N PHE A 221 -52.91 -2.06 -4.67
CA PHE A 221 -51.63 -1.39 -4.50
C PHE A 221 -51.76 -0.02 -3.83
N GLU A 222 -52.60 0.87 -4.35
CA GLU A 222 -52.75 2.23 -3.80
C GLU A 222 -53.27 2.23 -2.35
N ILE A 223 -54.24 1.36 -2.05
CA ILE A 223 -54.80 1.23 -0.70
C ILE A 223 -53.72 0.78 0.29
N GLN A 224 -52.90 -0.20 -0.11
CA GLN A 224 -51.80 -0.68 0.73
C GLN A 224 -50.67 0.34 0.85
N ARG A 225 -50.34 1.05 -0.23
CA ARG A 225 -49.29 2.08 -0.25
C ARG A 225 -49.62 3.21 0.70
N VAL A 226 -50.83 3.77 0.59
CA VAL A 226 -51.30 4.81 1.52
C VAL A 226 -51.26 4.25 2.93
N LYS A 227 -51.92 3.12 3.23
CA LYS A 227 -51.93 2.53 4.58
C LYS A 227 -50.55 2.30 5.21
N LEU A 228 -49.54 1.93 4.41
CA LEU A 228 -48.18 1.66 4.90
C LEU A 228 -47.35 2.93 5.10
N PHE A 229 -47.67 4.03 4.40
CA PHE A 229 -46.87 5.25 4.36
C PHE A 229 -47.63 6.54 4.75
N GLU A 230 -48.89 6.44 5.20
CA GLU A 230 -49.76 7.57 5.59
C GLU A 230 -49.26 8.30 6.85
N ASP A 231 -48.68 7.56 7.80
CA ASP A 231 -48.12 8.11 9.05
C ASP A 231 -46.78 8.83 8.85
N ALA A 232 -46.28 8.93 7.61
CA ALA A 232 -45.05 9.64 7.29
C ALA A 232 -45.30 11.15 7.02
N LYS A 233 -45.69 11.94 8.03
CA LYS A 233 -45.61 13.42 7.99
C LYS A 233 -44.96 13.98 9.27
N PRO A 234 -44.11 15.03 9.21
CA PRO A 234 -43.07 15.31 8.23
C PRO A 234 -41.75 15.73 8.95
N GLU A 235 -40.85 14.79 9.29
CA GLU A 235 -39.44 15.16 9.51
C GLU A 235 -38.67 15.24 8.18
N ALA A 236 -39.19 14.63 7.11
CA ALA A 236 -38.58 14.67 5.77
C ALA A 236 -38.64 16.06 5.12
N ALA A 237 -39.66 16.88 5.42
CA ALA A 237 -39.77 18.25 4.91
C ALA A 237 -38.77 19.22 5.56
N ALA A 238 -38.24 18.89 6.75
CA ALA A 238 -37.17 19.64 7.39
C ALA A 238 -35.79 19.32 6.77
N LEU A 239 -35.60 18.11 6.25
CA LEU A 239 -34.36 17.69 5.60
C LEU A 239 -34.25 18.20 4.15
N ALA A 240 -35.36 18.29 3.43
CA ALA A 240 -35.39 18.84 2.06
C ALA A 240 -35.15 20.37 2.00
N LYS A 241 -35.30 21.09 3.12
CA LYS A 241 -34.98 22.52 3.28
C LYS A 241 -33.62 22.78 3.92
N ALA A 242 -32.83 21.73 4.22
CA ALA A 242 -31.47 21.88 4.67
C ALA A 242 -30.56 22.24 3.48
N THR A 243 -30.59 23.53 3.16
CA THR A 243 -29.49 24.33 2.62
C THR A 243 -28.68 23.73 1.47
N GLU A 244 -28.75 24.38 0.30
CA GLU A 244 -27.59 24.52 -0.57
C GLU A 244 -26.38 24.88 0.30
N THR A 245 -25.54 23.89 0.57
CA THR A 245 -24.28 24.12 1.26
C THR A 245 -23.50 25.13 0.42
N PRO A 246 -23.03 26.24 1.01
CA PRO A 246 -22.27 27.23 0.27
C PRO A 246 -21.05 26.54 -0.33
N ARG A 247 -20.73 26.85 -1.60
CA ARG A 247 -19.44 26.51 -2.21
C ARG A 247 -18.34 26.88 -1.21
N VAL A 248 -17.71 25.87 -0.62
CA VAL A 248 -16.62 26.04 0.32
C VAL A 248 -15.56 26.90 -0.35
N LYS A 249 -15.19 28.00 0.31
CA LYS A 249 -14.21 28.96 -0.19
C LYS A 249 -12.89 28.23 -0.50
N LEU A 250 -12.40 28.49 -1.71
CA LEU A 250 -11.03 28.28 -2.14
C LEU A 250 -10.07 28.95 -1.12
N PHE A 251 -9.12 28.18 -0.60
CA PHE A 251 -7.98 28.58 0.25
C PHE A 251 -8.24 28.75 1.75
N GLY A 252 -7.95 27.64 2.45
CA GLY A 252 -7.70 27.50 3.88
C GLY A 252 -7.39 26.02 4.12
N ALA A 253 -6.12 25.67 4.31
CA ALA A 253 -5.67 24.28 4.35
C ALA A 253 -6.24 23.50 5.56
N PRO A 254 -6.55 22.20 5.39
CA PRO A 254 -6.45 21.26 6.49
C PRO A 254 -5.51 20.10 6.12
N GLU A 255 -4.84 19.52 7.11
CA GLU A 255 -4.21 18.20 6.96
C GLU A 255 -5.20 17.23 6.31
N ASP A 256 -4.72 16.57 5.26
CA ASP A 256 -5.44 15.87 4.20
C ASP A 256 -6.41 14.76 4.68
N ASP A 257 -7.66 15.10 5.04
CA ASP A 257 -8.73 14.15 5.41
C ASP A 257 -9.48 13.60 4.18
N TYR A 258 -8.78 12.84 3.33
CA TYR A 258 -9.37 12.21 2.14
C TYR A 258 -10.03 10.87 2.46
N ILE A 259 -11.20 10.60 1.88
CA ILE A 259 -11.90 9.30 2.02
C ILE A 259 -11.34 8.25 1.06
N ALA A 260 -11.03 8.67 -0.17
CA ALA A 260 -10.63 7.80 -1.27
C ALA A 260 -9.12 7.56 -1.29
N THR A 261 -8.60 6.85 -0.28
CA THR A 261 -7.17 6.54 -0.14
C THR A 261 -6.82 5.15 -0.66
N LEU A 262 -5.54 4.84 -0.88
CA LEU A 262 -5.09 3.47 -1.20
C LEU A 262 -5.63 2.41 -0.22
N GLU A 263 -5.81 2.77 1.06
CA GLU A 263 -6.41 1.86 2.06
C GLU A 263 -7.86 1.56 1.77
N MET A 264 -8.63 2.60 1.41
CA MET A 264 -10.02 2.45 0.99
C MET A 264 -10.12 1.64 -0.31
N LEU A 265 -9.20 1.81 -1.27
CA LEU A 265 -9.16 0.97 -2.47
C LEU A 265 -8.88 -0.50 -2.13
N ARG A 266 -7.92 -0.79 -1.23
CA ARG A 266 -7.66 -2.16 -0.77
C ARG A 266 -8.88 -2.78 -0.10
N ALA A 267 -9.57 -2.02 0.75
CA ALA A 267 -10.81 -2.45 1.38
C ALA A 267 -11.92 -2.71 0.35
N ASP A 268 -12.09 -1.85 -0.66
CA ASP A 268 -13.06 -2.04 -1.75
C ASP A 268 -12.74 -3.32 -2.55
N MET A 269 -11.46 -3.63 -2.76
CA MET A 269 -11.07 -4.91 -3.37
C MET A 269 -11.40 -6.11 -2.50
N THR A 270 -11.11 -6.05 -1.19
CA THR A 270 -11.48 -7.11 -0.23
C THR A 270 -12.97 -7.39 -0.26
N VAL A 271 -13.80 -6.34 -0.30
CA VAL A 271 -15.26 -6.48 -0.29
C VAL A 271 -15.78 -7.00 -1.63
N ARG A 272 -15.40 -6.35 -2.75
CA ARG A 272 -15.97 -6.65 -4.07
C ARG A 272 -15.51 -7.98 -4.63
N PHE A 273 -14.28 -8.38 -4.35
CA PHE A 273 -13.68 -9.60 -4.90
C PHE A 273 -13.44 -10.67 -3.84
N LYS A 274 -13.94 -10.49 -2.61
CA LYS A 274 -13.68 -11.39 -1.48
C LYS A 274 -12.18 -11.63 -1.26
N GLY A 275 -11.37 -10.61 -1.56
CA GLY A 275 -9.92 -10.67 -1.55
C GLY A 275 -9.35 -10.90 -0.15
N GLU A 276 -8.21 -11.57 -0.09
CA GLU A 276 -7.38 -11.72 1.10
C GLU A 276 -6.09 -10.93 0.91
N GLN A 277 -5.88 -9.91 1.74
CA GLN A 277 -4.59 -9.22 1.76
C GLN A 277 -3.56 -10.12 2.45
N VAL A 278 -2.42 -10.29 1.81
CA VAL A 278 -1.34 -11.17 2.26
C VAL A 278 0.01 -10.47 2.15
N TRP A 279 0.85 -10.65 3.16
CA TRP A 279 2.25 -10.25 3.12
C TRP A 279 3.09 -11.46 2.72
N ILE A 280 3.83 -11.34 1.61
CA ILE A 280 4.63 -12.42 1.07
C ILE A 280 6.11 -12.09 1.28
N PRO A 281 6.91 -13.01 1.87
CA PRO A 281 8.35 -12.84 1.98
C PRO A 281 9.01 -12.97 0.60
N GLY A 282 9.45 -11.84 0.08
CA GLY A 282 10.21 -11.70 -1.17
C GLY A 282 11.70 -11.99 -1.02
N TYR A 283 12.46 -11.71 -2.08
CA TYR A 283 13.90 -11.92 -2.10
C TYR A 283 14.60 -11.06 -1.04
N GLN A 284 15.50 -11.68 -0.27
CA GLN A 284 16.20 -11.09 0.88
C GLN A 284 15.25 -10.56 1.98
N GLY A 285 14.10 -11.24 2.18
CA GLY A 285 13.17 -10.92 3.26
C GLY A 285 12.33 -9.66 3.01
N HIS A 286 12.37 -9.11 1.79
CA HIS A 286 11.52 -7.99 1.40
C HIS A 286 10.04 -8.33 1.59
N GLN A 287 9.25 -7.44 2.21
CA GLN A 287 7.82 -7.69 2.42
C GLN A 287 7.02 -7.20 1.20
N ILE A 288 6.44 -8.15 0.47
CA ILE A 288 5.61 -7.88 -0.71
C ILE A 288 4.15 -7.80 -0.25
N ASP A 289 3.53 -6.66 -0.49
CA ASP A 289 2.10 -6.46 -0.29
C ASP A 289 1.32 -7.01 -1.47
N ALA A 290 0.45 -7.98 -1.20
CA ALA A 290 -0.33 -8.68 -2.22
C ALA A 290 -1.78 -8.89 -1.79
N MET A 291 -2.64 -9.16 -2.77
CA MET A 291 -4.04 -9.49 -2.59
C MET A 291 -4.34 -10.76 -3.40
N LEU A 292 -4.89 -11.78 -2.73
CA LEU A 292 -5.33 -13.03 -3.34
C LEU A 292 -6.87 -13.03 -3.43
N MET A 293 -7.40 -13.12 -4.63
CA MET A 293 -8.84 -13.16 -4.88
C MET A 293 -9.26 -14.58 -5.27
N PRO A 294 -10.29 -15.14 -4.64
CA PRO A 294 -10.74 -16.50 -4.91
C PRO A 294 -11.55 -16.60 -6.22
N PRO A 295 -11.65 -17.81 -6.79
CA PRO A 295 -12.63 -18.14 -7.83
C PRO A 295 -14.05 -17.77 -7.38
N ALA A 296 -14.85 -17.21 -8.29
CA ALA A 296 -16.20 -16.76 -7.97
C ALA A 296 -17.14 -17.93 -7.64
N THR A 297 -16.97 -19.08 -8.30
CA THR A 297 -17.83 -20.27 -8.13
C THR A 297 -17.23 -21.25 -7.14
N SER A 298 -15.96 -21.63 -7.32
CA SER A 298 -15.32 -22.63 -6.46
C SER A 298 -14.95 -22.11 -5.06
N GLY A 299 -14.82 -20.80 -4.89
CA GLY A 299 -14.55 -20.18 -3.59
C GLY A 299 -13.10 -20.29 -3.11
N ARG A 300 -12.86 -19.82 -1.88
CA ARG A 300 -11.51 -19.60 -1.33
C ARG A 300 -10.71 -20.88 -1.09
N ASP A 301 -11.38 -21.95 -0.68
CA ASP A 301 -10.72 -23.20 -0.27
C ASP A 301 -10.39 -24.12 -1.46
N ALA A 302 -10.67 -23.69 -2.69
CA ALA A 302 -10.46 -24.46 -3.90
C ALA A 302 -8.99 -24.46 -4.33
N VAL A 303 -8.12 -25.14 -3.58
CA VAL A 303 -6.66 -25.19 -3.82
C VAL A 303 -6.29 -25.88 -5.15
N ASP A 304 -7.18 -26.73 -5.68
CA ASP A 304 -7.01 -27.38 -6.98
C ASP A 304 -7.24 -26.43 -8.16
N ARG A 305 -7.85 -25.25 -7.93
CA ARG A 305 -8.03 -24.25 -8.98
C ARG A 305 -6.72 -23.51 -9.25
N PRO A 306 -6.44 -23.18 -10.53
CA PRO A 306 -5.24 -22.46 -10.88
C PRO A 306 -5.20 -21.07 -10.25
N VAL A 307 -4.01 -20.59 -9.90
CA VAL A 307 -3.77 -19.19 -9.53
C VAL A 307 -3.15 -18.46 -10.71
N VAL A 308 -3.72 -17.33 -11.09
CA VAL A 308 -3.15 -16.39 -12.06
C VAL A 308 -2.44 -15.27 -11.31
N MET A 309 -1.11 -15.24 -11.42
CA MET A 309 -0.29 -14.16 -10.89
C MET A 309 -0.22 -13.02 -11.90
N LEU A 310 -0.77 -11.86 -11.55
CA LEU A 310 -0.76 -10.65 -12.39
C LEU A 310 0.49 -9.82 -12.07
N CYS A 311 1.43 -9.76 -13.01
CA CYS A 311 2.59 -8.85 -12.95
C CYS A 311 2.18 -7.50 -13.54
N ASN A 312 2.09 -6.49 -12.67
CA ASN A 312 1.54 -5.18 -12.99
C ASN A 312 2.27 -4.44 -14.12
N PRO A 313 1.57 -3.57 -14.86
CA PRO A 313 2.17 -2.66 -15.83
C PRO A 313 2.88 -1.48 -15.18
N ASN A 314 3.39 -0.60 -16.04
CA ASN A 314 4.04 0.62 -15.61
C ASN A 314 3.08 1.51 -14.80
N GLY A 315 3.45 1.85 -13.56
CA GLY A 315 2.58 2.64 -12.68
C GLY A 315 1.35 1.89 -12.16
N GLY A 316 1.21 0.59 -12.45
CA GLY A 316 0.15 -0.26 -11.93
C GLY A 316 0.41 -0.59 -10.47
N LEU A 317 -0.19 0.17 -9.56
CA LEU A 317 -0.41 -0.31 -8.20
C LEU A 317 -1.54 -1.34 -8.23
N TYR A 318 -1.42 -2.42 -7.45
CA TYR A 318 -2.45 -3.45 -7.51
C TYR A 318 -3.83 -2.93 -7.08
N GLU A 319 -3.85 -1.92 -6.20
CA GLU A 319 -5.05 -1.21 -5.77
C GLU A 319 -5.88 -0.66 -6.93
N PHE A 320 -5.23 -0.32 -8.05
CA PHE A 320 -5.89 0.28 -9.21
C PHE A 320 -6.40 -0.74 -10.24
N HIS A 321 -6.04 -2.02 -10.11
CA HIS A 321 -6.40 -3.04 -11.11
C HIS A 321 -7.90 -3.06 -11.40
N HIS A 322 -8.74 -3.13 -10.37
CA HIS A 322 -10.19 -3.21 -10.56
C HIS A 322 -10.85 -1.92 -11.08
N LEU A 323 -10.10 -0.81 -11.13
CA LEU A 323 -10.54 0.46 -11.69
C LEU A 323 -10.14 0.62 -13.16
N GLN A 324 -9.02 0.00 -13.54
CA GLN A 324 -8.39 0.19 -14.83
C GLN A 324 -8.56 -1.02 -15.74
N MET A 325 -8.84 -2.20 -15.19
CA MET A 325 -8.75 -3.49 -15.87
C MET A 325 -9.82 -4.46 -15.40
N ASP A 326 -10.36 -5.23 -16.36
CA ASP A 326 -11.33 -6.29 -16.08
C ASP A 326 -10.68 -7.67 -15.88
N TRP A 327 -9.35 -7.76 -15.87
CA TRP A 327 -8.61 -9.02 -15.72
C TRP A 327 -9.01 -9.81 -14.46
N ILE A 328 -9.19 -9.13 -13.33
CA ILE A 328 -9.58 -9.79 -12.07
C ILE A 328 -10.93 -10.50 -12.24
N LYS A 329 -11.92 -9.86 -12.86
CA LYS A 329 -13.23 -10.46 -13.09
C LYS A 329 -13.14 -11.59 -14.12
N PHE A 330 -12.44 -11.36 -15.22
CA PHE A 330 -12.24 -12.37 -16.26
C PHE A 330 -11.69 -13.68 -15.67
N TYR A 331 -10.61 -13.58 -14.88
CA TYR A 331 -10.00 -14.77 -14.28
C TYR A 331 -10.83 -15.38 -13.14
N THR A 332 -11.41 -14.56 -12.25
CA THR A 332 -12.18 -15.11 -11.10
C THR A 332 -13.56 -15.61 -11.49
N SER A 333 -14.25 -14.92 -12.41
CA SER A 333 -15.66 -15.15 -12.73
C SER A 333 -15.85 -15.98 -14.00
N ASP A 334 -15.09 -15.72 -15.07
CA ASP A 334 -15.28 -16.42 -16.35
C ASP A 334 -14.47 -17.72 -16.41
N LEU A 335 -13.26 -17.72 -15.84
CA LEU A 335 -12.35 -18.87 -15.84
C LEU A 335 -12.29 -19.63 -14.49
N ASP A 336 -12.94 -19.10 -13.45
CA ASP A 336 -12.99 -19.70 -12.11
C ASP A 336 -11.59 -20.04 -11.55
N CYS A 337 -10.67 -19.08 -11.68
CA CYS A 337 -9.30 -19.12 -11.17
C CYS A 337 -9.13 -18.25 -9.92
N HIS A 338 -8.16 -18.59 -9.09
CA HIS A 338 -7.61 -17.63 -8.13
C HIS A 338 -6.82 -16.56 -8.88
N VAL A 339 -6.78 -15.35 -8.36
CA VAL A 339 -5.96 -14.26 -8.91
C VAL A 339 -5.10 -13.68 -7.81
N LEU A 340 -3.80 -13.57 -8.04
CA LEU A 340 -2.88 -12.87 -7.14
C LEU A 340 -2.37 -11.61 -7.81
N VAL A 341 -2.63 -10.46 -7.19
CA VAL A 341 -2.03 -9.17 -7.55
C VAL A 341 -1.11 -8.71 -6.44
N TYR A 342 -0.06 -7.95 -6.77
CA TYR A 342 0.95 -7.53 -5.80
C TYR A 342 1.63 -6.23 -6.22
N ASN A 343 2.26 -5.53 -5.27
CA ASN A 343 3.00 -4.30 -5.55
C ASN A 343 4.50 -4.57 -5.72
N TYR A 344 5.11 -3.93 -6.72
CA TYR A 344 6.56 -3.89 -6.89
C TYR A 344 7.28 -3.14 -5.76
N ARG A 345 8.61 -3.28 -5.67
CA ARG A 345 9.39 -2.54 -4.67
C ARG A 345 9.23 -1.03 -4.87
N GLY A 346 9.00 -0.32 -3.77
CA GLY A 346 8.74 1.12 -3.79
C GLY A 346 7.33 1.53 -4.21
N TYR A 347 6.41 0.59 -4.44
CA TYR A 347 5.00 0.87 -4.76
C TYR A 347 4.12 0.66 -3.52
N GLY A 348 3.12 1.52 -3.33
CA GLY A 348 2.15 1.40 -2.24
C GLY A 348 2.83 1.23 -0.89
N ARG A 349 2.60 0.07 -0.24
CA ARG A 349 3.21 -0.26 1.06
C ARG A 349 4.57 -0.97 0.95
N CYS A 350 4.97 -1.45 -0.23
CA CYS A 350 6.25 -2.12 -0.46
C CYS A 350 7.42 -1.11 -0.37
N LYS A 351 8.38 -1.38 0.52
CA LYS A 351 9.57 -0.54 0.71
C LYS A 351 10.62 -0.73 -0.40
N GLY A 352 11.70 0.04 -0.34
CA GLY A 352 12.84 -0.09 -1.25
C GLY A 352 12.67 0.68 -2.55
N SER A 353 13.44 0.31 -3.57
CA SER A 353 13.43 0.94 -4.89
C SER A 353 13.18 -0.10 -5.99
N PRO A 354 12.42 0.26 -7.03
CA PRO A 354 12.10 -0.67 -8.09
C PRO A 354 13.33 -1.04 -8.92
N SER A 355 13.47 -2.32 -9.23
CA SER A 355 14.52 -2.84 -10.10
C SER A 355 13.99 -4.06 -10.86
N PRO A 356 14.15 -4.12 -12.20
CA PRO A 356 13.72 -5.29 -12.98
C PRO A 356 14.28 -6.61 -12.43
N GLU A 357 15.56 -6.63 -12.05
CA GLU A 357 16.21 -7.82 -11.49
C GLU A 357 15.59 -8.24 -10.15
N LEU A 358 15.34 -7.28 -9.25
CA LEU A 358 14.74 -7.58 -7.96
C LEU A 358 13.28 -8.01 -8.09
N HIS A 359 12.52 -7.43 -9.02
CA HIS A 359 11.14 -7.84 -9.29
C HIS A 359 11.05 -9.26 -9.84
N ASN A 360 12.01 -9.66 -10.67
CA ASN A 360 12.13 -11.04 -11.15
C ASN A 360 12.36 -12.03 -10.00
N LEU A 361 13.25 -11.69 -9.07
CA LEU A 361 13.55 -12.52 -7.89
C LEU A 361 12.38 -12.54 -6.89
N ASP A 362 11.73 -11.41 -6.68
CA ASP A 362 10.50 -11.32 -5.89
C ASP A 362 9.37 -12.15 -6.51
N GLY A 363 9.26 -12.16 -7.84
CA GLY A 363 8.29 -13.01 -8.52
C GLY A 363 8.52 -14.50 -8.28
N LEU A 364 9.78 -14.95 -8.24
CA LEU A 364 10.10 -16.34 -7.89
C LEU A 364 9.72 -16.65 -6.44
N ALA A 365 9.94 -15.71 -5.52
CA ALA A 365 9.54 -15.86 -4.13
C ALA A 365 8.01 -15.98 -3.98
N ILE A 366 7.24 -15.20 -4.75
CA ILE A 366 5.78 -15.31 -4.81
C ILE A 366 5.33 -16.69 -5.31
N VAL A 367 5.95 -17.20 -6.38
CA VAL A 367 5.64 -18.55 -6.89
C VAL A 367 5.94 -19.61 -5.82
N ASN A 368 7.07 -19.49 -5.13
CA ASN A 368 7.43 -20.41 -4.04
C ASN A 368 6.44 -20.34 -2.87
N TYR A 369 5.98 -19.14 -2.51
CA TYR A 369 4.95 -18.94 -1.49
C TYR A 369 3.63 -19.62 -1.86
N LEU A 370 3.14 -19.40 -3.09
CA LEU A 370 1.89 -20.00 -3.58
C LEU A 370 1.96 -21.53 -3.54
N LYS A 371 3.10 -22.13 -3.90
CA LYS A 371 3.27 -23.57 -3.84
C LYS A 371 3.42 -24.11 -2.43
N SER A 372 4.37 -23.57 -1.68
CA SER A 372 4.84 -24.16 -0.42
C SER A 372 3.90 -23.85 0.73
N GLU A 373 3.35 -22.64 0.77
CA GLU A 373 2.49 -22.19 1.87
C GLU A 373 1.01 -22.27 1.53
N ARG A 374 0.62 -22.04 0.26
CA ARG A 374 -0.78 -22.11 -0.18
C ARG A 374 -1.17 -23.42 -0.84
N GLY A 375 -0.21 -24.35 -1.08
CA GLY A 375 -0.49 -25.67 -1.65
C GLY A 375 -0.94 -25.65 -3.11
N VAL A 376 -0.76 -24.53 -3.81
CA VAL A 376 -1.25 -24.32 -5.17
C VAL A 376 -0.48 -25.20 -6.15
N LYS A 377 -1.20 -26.03 -6.90
CA LYS A 377 -0.60 -26.95 -7.88
C LYS A 377 -0.28 -26.26 -9.20
N THR A 378 -1.22 -25.43 -9.65
CA THR A 378 -1.21 -24.80 -10.97
C THR A 378 -1.08 -23.30 -10.84
N ILE A 379 -0.02 -22.72 -11.43
CA ILE A 379 0.21 -21.28 -11.44
C ILE A 379 0.39 -20.83 -12.89
N ALA A 380 -0.45 -19.88 -13.31
CA ALA A 380 -0.27 -19.13 -14.54
C ALA A 380 0.26 -17.73 -14.21
N VAL A 381 1.04 -17.15 -15.11
CA VAL A 381 1.57 -15.80 -14.96
C VAL A 381 1.10 -14.93 -16.11
N HIS A 382 0.52 -13.79 -15.81
CA HIS A 382 0.12 -12.77 -16.78
C HIS A 382 0.93 -11.52 -16.47
N GLY A 383 1.81 -11.11 -17.38
CA GLY A 383 2.45 -9.81 -17.30
C GLY A 383 1.79 -8.82 -18.24
N GLU A 384 1.67 -7.56 -17.80
CA GLU A 384 1.29 -6.44 -18.66
C GLU A 384 2.43 -5.41 -18.76
N SER A 385 2.72 -4.87 -19.95
CA SER A 385 3.81 -3.92 -20.19
C SER A 385 5.14 -4.33 -19.52
N ILE A 386 5.66 -3.53 -18.58
CA ILE A 386 6.88 -3.86 -17.84
C ILE A 386 6.76 -5.15 -17.01
N GLY A 387 5.55 -5.53 -16.62
CA GLY A 387 5.25 -6.81 -15.96
C GLY A 387 5.53 -8.02 -16.83
N GLY A 388 5.59 -7.86 -18.16
CA GLY A 388 6.07 -8.90 -19.08
C GLY A 388 7.51 -9.33 -18.82
N ILE A 389 8.37 -8.42 -18.33
CA ILE A 389 9.75 -8.76 -17.96
C ILE A 389 9.75 -9.80 -16.83
N VAL A 390 8.89 -9.59 -15.84
CA VAL A 390 8.72 -10.53 -14.71
C VAL A 390 8.09 -11.82 -15.20
N ALA A 391 7.00 -11.76 -15.95
CA ALA A 391 6.29 -12.94 -16.43
C ALA A 391 7.18 -13.86 -17.28
N THR A 392 7.94 -13.30 -18.23
CA THR A 392 8.86 -14.07 -19.08
C THR A 392 10.03 -14.65 -18.27
N TYR A 393 10.55 -13.92 -17.29
CA TYR A 393 11.57 -14.43 -16.39
C TYR A 393 11.05 -15.62 -15.57
N LEU A 394 9.83 -15.51 -15.02
CA LEU A 394 9.20 -16.59 -14.26
C LEU A 394 8.95 -17.82 -15.12
N ALA A 395 8.41 -17.65 -16.34
CA ALA A 395 8.21 -18.75 -17.28
C ALA A 395 9.53 -19.48 -17.62
N ARG A 396 10.64 -18.74 -17.72
CA ARG A 396 11.97 -19.32 -18.00
C ARG A 396 12.60 -20.02 -16.81
N LYS A 397 12.42 -19.49 -15.60
CA LYS A 397 13.16 -19.90 -14.38
C LYS A 397 12.39 -20.79 -13.43
N SER A 398 11.06 -20.79 -13.53
CA SER A 398 10.18 -21.61 -12.71
C SER A 398 9.50 -22.66 -13.59
N PRO A 399 9.97 -23.92 -13.61
CA PRO A 399 9.31 -24.99 -14.38
C PRO A 399 7.85 -25.14 -13.96
N HIS A 400 7.58 -24.84 -12.70
CA HIS A 400 6.29 -24.80 -12.04
C HIS A 400 5.29 -23.75 -12.53
N ALA A 401 5.75 -22.61 -13.06
CA ALA A 401 4.90 -21.62 -13.73
C ALA A 401 4.60 -22.01 -15.18
N ALA A 402 5.35 -22.97 -15.72
CA ALA A 402 5.16 -23.53 -17.06
C ALA A 402 4.37 -24.87 -17.03
N GLU A 403 4.42 -25.65 -15.96
CA GLU A 403 4.05 -27.08 -15.91
C GLU A 403 2.56 -27.48 -16.07
N SER A 404 1.65 -26.57 -16.43
CA SER A 404 0.20 -26.83 -16.31
C SER A 404 -0.61 -26.72 -17.61
N GLY A 405 -0.02 -27.13 -18.73
CA GLY A 405 -0.77 -27.64 -19.87
C GLY A 405 -0.33 -29.07 -20.08
N GLY A 406 -1.25 -30.04 -20.15
CA GLY A 406 -0.93 -31.46 -20.29
C GLY A 406 0.12 -31.73 -21.38
N TYR A 407 0.82 -32.87 -21.23
CA TYR A 407 2.02 -33.40 -21.93
C TYR A 407 2.29 -32.99 -23.39
N ASP A 408 1.33 -32.44 -24.13
CA ASP A 408 1.48 -32.04 -25.52
C ASP A 408 1.62 -30.52 -25.75
N LYS A 409 1.11 -29.62 -24.88
CA LYS A 409 1.17 -28.15 -25.11
C LYS A 409 1.08 -27.33 -23.82
N ILE A 410 2.22 -26.87 -23.31
CA ILE A 410 2.29 -25.81 -22.30
C ILE A 410 2.23 -24.44 -23.01
N ARG A 411 1.18 -23.65 -22.71
CA ARG A 411 1.01 -22.27 -23.22
C ARG A 411 1.62 -21.26 -22.25
N ALA A 412 2.75 -20.66 -22.62
CA ALA A 412 3.30 -19.51 -21.91
C ALA A 412 2.56 -18.24 -22.35
N TRP A 413 1.96 -17.53 -21.39
CA TRP A 413 1.27 -16.27 -21.65
C TRP A 413 2.31 -15.13 -21.74
N THR A 414 2.56 -14.64 -22.96
CA THR A 414 3.35 -13.42 -23.18
C THR A 414 2.44 -12.34 -23.75
N ALA A 415 2.08 -11.35 -22.94
CA ALA A 415 1.19 -10.29 -23.39
C ALA A 415 1.61 -8.94 -22.80
N SER A 416 2.76 -8.45 -23.24
CA SER A 416 3.29 -7.24 -22.63
C SER A 416 4.11 -6.34 -23.51
N LEU A 417 4.75 -6.86 -24.57
CA LEU A 417 5.52 -5.99 -25.45
C LEU A 417 4.66 -5.33 -26.54
N LEU A 418 3.42 -5.79 -26.78
CA LEU A 418 2.62 -5.36 -27.94
C LEU A 418 1.41 -4.48 -27.62
N THR A 419 1.06 -4.26 -26.36
CA THR A 419 -0.08 -3.41 -25.95
C THR A 419 0.32 -1.98 -25.60
N TRP A 420 1.54 -1.54 -25.96
CA TRP A 420 1.90 -0.12 -25.94
C TRP A 420 1.32 0.57 -27.19
N GLY A 421 0.02 0.90 -27.14
CA GLY A 421 -0.59 1.94 -27.98
C GLY A 421 -0.62 1.73 -29.50
N GLY A 422 -0.46 0.51 -30.02
CA GLY A 422 -0.45 0.24 -31.46
C GLY A 422 -1.60 -0.67 -31.90
N HIS A 423 -2.34 -0.27 -32.93
CA HIS A 423 -3.04 -1.23 -33.77
C HIS A 423 -2.00 -2.24 -34.29
N VAL A 424 -2.07 -3.50 -33.85
CA VAL A 424 -1.24 -4.56 -34.44
C VAL A 424 -1.81 -4.83 -35.83
N ALA A 425 -1.04 -4.51 -36.87
CA ALA A 425 -1.42 -4.77 -38.25
C ALA A 425 -1.76 -6.26 -38.41
N PRO A 426 -2.82 -6.64 -39.17
CA PRO A 426 -3.30 -8.02 -39.26
C PRO A 426 -2.19 -9.05 -39.51
N GLU A 427 -1.20 -8.68 -40.32
CA GLU A 427 -0.02 -9.49 -40.65
C GLU A 427 0.87 -9.85 -39.45
N HIS A 428 0.85 -9.06 -38.37
CA HIS A 428 1.69 -9.28 -37.19
C HIS A 428 0.95 -9.93 -36.01
N ARG A 429 -0.36 -10.20 -36.14
CA ARG A 429 -1.19 -10.79 -35.07
C ARG A 429 -0.90 -12.27 -34.82
N ASN A 430 -0.32 -12.95 -35.80
CA ASN A 430 0.05 -14.37 -35.76
C ASN A 430 1.53 -14.61 -35.40
N VAL A 431 2.29 -13.55 -35.11
CA VAL A 431 3.71 -13.64 -34.76
C VAL A 431 3.86 -13.87 -33.26
N THR A 432 4.69 -14.84 -32.87
CA THR A 432 4.99 -15.12 -31.47
C THR A 432 6.01 -14.12 -30.94
N SER A 433 5.88 -13.71 -29.68
CA SER A 433 6.80 -12.75 -29.04
C SER A 433 8.19 -13.32 -28.76
N LEU A 434 8.32 -14.64 -28.78
CA LEU A 434 9.55 -15.42 -28.67
C LEU A 434 9.42 -16.64 -29.59
N ASP A 435 10.54 -17.16 -30.09
CA ASP A 435 10.53 -18.45 -30.77
C ASP A 435 10.23 -19.57 -29.76
N PRO A 436 9.50 -20.63 -30.15
CA PRO A 436 9.35 -21.80 -29.31
C PRO A 436 10.73 -22.36 -28.91
N PHE A 437 10.88 -22.73 -27.66
CA PHE A 437 12.14 -23.28 -27.16
C PHE A 437 11.91 -24.51 -26.30
N ASP A 438 12.86 -25.45 -26.38
CA ASP A 438 12.86 -26.70 -25.63
C ASP A 438 13.62 -26.53 -24.31
N ARG A 439 13.11 -27.11 -23.24
CA ARG A 439 13.82 -27.26 -21.98
C ARG A 439 13.49 -28.61 -21.37
N ASP A 440 14.50 -29.47 -21.25
CA ASP A 440 14.39 -30.79 -20.64
C ASP A 440 13.27 -31.66 -21.27
N GLY A 441 13.09 -31.55 -22.59
CA GLY A 441 12.06 -32.29 -23.34
C GLY A 441 10.67 -31.66 -23.32
N ILE A 442 10.55 -30.43 -22.81
CA ILE A 442 9.31 -29.65 -22.77
C ILE A 442 9.42 -28.49 -23.76
N VAL A 443 8.54 -28.48 -24.77
CA VAL A 443 8.46 -27.41 -25.77
C VAL A 443 7.55 -26.30 -25.24
N ILE A 444 8.13 -25.12 -25.02
CA ILE A 444 7.38 -23.92 -24.61
C ILE A 444 6.94 -23.18 -25.88
N VAL A 445 5.62 -23.05 -26.06
CA VAL A 445 5.02 -22.32 -27.21
C VAL A 445 4.37 -21.03 -26.70
N PRO A 446 4.91 -19.86 -27.07
CA PRO A 446 4.26 -18.57 -26.80
C PRO A 446 2.96 -18.46 -27.59
N ILE A 447 1.88 -17.99 -26.96
CA ILE A 447 0.61 -17.73 -27.66
C ILE A 447 0.70 -16.47 -28.53
N THR A 448 -0.06 -16.46 -29.63
CA THR A 448 -0.15 -15.31 -30.53
C THR A 448 -1.10 -14.24 -29.99
N VAL A 449 -0.99 -12.99 -30.48
CA VAL A 449 -1.90 -11.89 -30.11
C VAL A 449 -3.35 -12.24 -30.48
N ALA A 450 -3.56 -12.94 -31.60
CA ALA A 450 -4.87 -13.39 -32.06
C ALA A 450 -5.55 -14.38 -31.10
N GLU A 451 -4.79 -15.26 -30.45
CA GLU A 451 -5.32 -16.22 -29.48
C GLU A 451 -5.71 -15.57 -28.14
N MET A 452 -5.20 -14.35 -27.86
CA MET A 452 -5.41 -13.65 -26.60
C MET A 452 -6.63 -12.71 -26.59
N MET A 453 -7.06 -12.24 -27.76
CA MET A 453 -8.23 -11.36 -27.92
C MET A 453 -9.35 -12.10 -28.67
N PRO A 454 -10.27 -12.79 -27.98
CA PRO A 454 -11.50 -13.23 -28.62
C PRO A 454 -12.41 -12.00 -28.80
N TYR A 455 -12.24 -11.24 -29.88
CA TYR A 455 -13.21 -10.20 -30.22
C TYR A 455 -14.28 -10.78 -31.15
N ASN A 456 -15.53 -10.60 -30.71
CA ASN A 456 -16.75 -10.83 -31.49
C ASN A 456 -16.69 -10.05 -32.80
N ASP A 457 -16.81 -10.77 -33.91
CA ASP A 457 -17.23 -10.25 -35.19
C ASP A 457 -18.72 -9.86 -35.10
N ASP A 458 -19.03 -8.77 -34.41
CA ASP A 458 -20.28 -8.05 -34.63
C ASP A 458 -19.92 -6.68 -35.20
N GLY A 459 -20.08 -6.60 -36.52
CA GLY A 459 -19.57 -5.54 -37.37
C GLY A 459 -20.08 -4.15 -37.03
N ALA A 460 -19.18 -3.19 -37.16
CA ALA A 460 -19.50 -1.84 -37.56
C ALA A 460 -18.42 -1.39 -38.55
N ASN A 461 -18.86 -1.14 -39.78
CA ASN A 461 -18.12 -0.36 -40.78
C ASN A 461 -17.72 1.01 -40.23
#